data_AF-V4T8I8-F1
#
_entry.id   AF-V4T8I8-F1
#
_cell.length_a   1.000
_cell.length_b   1.000
_cell.length_c   1.000
_cell.angle_alpha   90.00
_cell.angle_beta   90.00
_cell.angle_gamma   90.00
#
_symmetry.space_group_name_H-M   'P 1'
#
loop_
_entity.id
_entity.type
_entity.pdbx_description
1 polymer ?
#
loop_
_entity_poly.entity_id
_entity_poly.type
_entity_poly.pdbx_seq_one_letter_code
_entity_poly.pdbx_strand_id
1 'polypeptide(L)'
;MAIITLANGLKTLFCVLGCVMTATLTYTISIDGLPFRKELLTPWMAATLVDFFINVVPLATWVTYKESNWIGAMLWVILLVCFGSITTCAYIFVQFLKLSSQESLQDPIYHALLRHSSRDSLEHEGKSSSVVIARIVFSVLGFLMLGTLIYTLLTDGSPFRKELLTPWMIATLIDFYINVAALSVWVAYKESSWVGAFFWIILFICLGSITTCAYIVLQLFRLSSQDPIYLVLFNSGNRAENGYEKAYG
;
A
#
# COMPACT_ATOMS: atom_id res chain seq x y z
N MET A 1 -25.46 -3.06 11.47
CA MET A 1 -25.68 -1.86 10.61
C MET A 1 -24.37 -1.11 10.34
N ALA A 2 -23.61 -0.70 11.37
CA ALA A 2 -22.33 0.03 11.18
C ALA A 2 -21.27 -0.67 10.30
N ILE A 3 -21.16 -2.00 10.37
CA ILE A 3 -20.14 -2.76 9.62
C ILE A 3 -20.49 -2.86 8.12
N ILE A 4 -21.77 -2.99 7.77
CA ILE A 4 -22.25 -2.89 6.38
C ILE A 4 -21.97 -1.49 5.82
N THR A 5 -22.16 -0.46 6.65
CA THR A 5 -21.84 0.93 6.28
C THR A 5 -20.34 1.11 6.01
N LEU A 6 -19.46 0.45 6.76
CA LEU A 6 -18.01 0.51 6.55
C LEU A 6 -17.58 -0.12 5.22
N ALA A 7 -18.02 -1.34 4.92
CA ALA A 7 -17.66 -2.00 3.66
C ALA A 7 -18.16 -1.23 2.44
N ASN A 8 -19.40 -0.74 2.47
CA ASN A 8 -19.95 0.10 1.41
C ASN A 8 -19.27 1.47 1.33
N GLY A 9 -18.88 2.04 2.47
CA GLY A 9 -18.10 3.26 2.55
C GLY A 9 -16.73 3.11 1.87
N LEU A 10 -16.00 2.04 2.15
CA LEU A 10 -14.70 1.75 1.53
C LEU A 10 -14.83 1.49 0.02
N LYS A 11 -15.85 0.73 -0.41
CA LYS A 11 -16.16 0.55 -1.84
C LYS A 11 -16.36 1.90 -2.54
N THR A 12 -17.18 2.75 -1.93
CA THR A 12 -17.48 4.08 -2.48
C THR A 12 -16.23 4.95 -2.52
N LEU A 13 -15.45 4.97 -1.44
CA LEU A 13 -14.20 5.72 -1.34
C LEU A 13 -13.22 5.35 -2.46
N PHE A 14 -12.88 4.07 -2.59
CA PHE A 14 -11.90 3.64 -3.61
C PHE A 14 -12.44 3.78 -5.03
N CYS A 15 -13.75 3.64 -5.25
CA CYS A 15 -14.37 3.95 -6.54
C CYS A 15 -14.20 5.44 -6.89
N VAL A 16 -14.52 6.34 -5.96
CA VAL A 16 -14.37 7.79 -6.16
C VAL A 16 -12.91 8.17 -6.38
N LEU A 17 -11.97 7.65 -5.57
CA LEU A 17 -10.54 7.95 -5.72
C LEU A 17 -10.00 7.45 -7.08
N GLY A 18 -10.39 6.26 -7.53
CA GLY A 18 -10.03 5.75 -8.85
C GLY A 18 -10.58 6.61 -9.99
N CYS A 19 -11.83 7.08 -9.88
CA CYS A 19 -12.42 8.02 -10.83
C CYS A 19 -11.70 9.37 -10.85
N VAL A 20 -11.36 9.92 -9.68
CA VAL A 20 -10.58 11.17 -9.55
C VAL A 20 -9.22 11.03 -10.23
N MET A 21 -8.52 9.92 -10.01
CA MET A 21 -7.22 9.69 -10.64
C MET A 21 -7.34 9.54 -12.16
N THR A 22 -8.36 8.81 -12.64
CA THR A 22 -8.61 8.63 -14.07
C THR A 22 -8.92 9.98 -14.75
N ALA A 23 -9.75 10.81 -14.12
CA ALA A 23 -10.06 12.15 -14.59
C ALA A 23 -8.81 13.04 -14.59
N THR A 24 -7.98 12.95 -13.55
CA THR A 24 -6.71 13.68 -13.43
C THR A 24 -5.77 13.32 -14.57
N LEU A 25 -5.54 12.03 -14.84
CA LEU A 25 -4.68 11.60 -15.96
C LEU A 25 -5.24 12.06 -17.31
N THR A 26 -6.54 11.88 -17.54
CA THR A 26 -7.18 12.27 -18.80
C THR A 26 -7.04 13.77 -19.02
N TYR A 27 -7.29 14.56 -17.98
CA TYR A 27 -7.12 16.01 -18.01
C TYR A 27 -5.65 16.39 -18.29
N THR A 28 -4.69 15.86 -17.52
CA THR A 28 -3.27 16.17 -17.70
C THR A 28 -2.77 15.78 -19.10
N ILE A 29 -3.17 14.62 -19.61
CA ILE A 29 -2.84 14.19 -20.97
C ILE A 29 -3.43 15.14 -22.02
N SER A 30 -4.65 15.62 -21.80
CA SER A 30 -5.31 16.53 -22.74
C SER A 30 -4.65 17.91 -22.81
N ILE A 31 -4.11 18.42 -21.70
CA ILE A 31 -3.53 19.77 -21.63
C ILE A 31 -2.00 19.79 -21.84
N ASP A 32 -1.32 18.72 -21.44
CA ASP A 32 0.15 18.68 -21.37
C ASP A 32 0.74 17.52 -22.20
N GLY A 33 -0.10 16.68 -22.83
CA GLY A 33 0.36 15.54 -23.63
C GLY A 33 0.89 14.38 -22.77
N LEU A 34 1.68 13.50 -23.37
CA LEU A 34 2.15 12.27 -22.70
C LEU A 34 3.27 12.52 -21.66
N PRO A 35 3.38 11.66 -20.62
CA PRO A 35 4.35 11.84 -19.54
C PRO A 35 5.80 11.50 -19.90
N PHE A 36 6.03 10.81 -21.03
CA PHE A 36 7.33 10.25 -21.39
C PHE A 36 8.28 11.28 -22.00
N ARG A 37 8.58 12.34 -21.24
CA ARG A 37 9.46 13.45 -21.65
C ARG A 37 10.54 13.68 -20.60
N LYS A 38 11.80 13.76 -21.04
CA LYS A 38 12.95 13.98 -20.14
C LYS A 38 12.84 15.29 -19.35
N GLU A 39 12.22 16.30 -19.94
CA GLU A 39 12.01 17.63 -19.34
C GLU A 39 11.17 17.57 -18.06
N LEU A 40 10.30 16.56 -17.92
CA LEU A 40 9.46 16.38 -16.74
C LEU A 40 10.21 15.71 -15.58
N LEU A 41 11.30 14.99 -15.86
CA LEU A 41 12.13 14.27 -14.88
C LEU A 41 13.11 15.22 -14.18
N THR A 42 12.58 16.26 -13.53
CA THR A 42 13.37 17.11 -12.61
C THR A 42 13.86 16.28 -11.41
N PRO A 43 14.88 16.75 -10.66
CA PRO A 43 15.38 16.02 -9.49
C PRO A 43 14.26 15.76 -8.46
N TRP A 44 13.39 16.74 -8.23
CA TRP A 44 12.22 16.57 -7.37
C TRP A 44 11.19 15.59 -7.94
N MET A 45 10.92 15.58 -9.25
CA MET A 45 10.05 14.58 -9.86
C MET A 45 10.62 13.17 -9.67
N ALA A 46 11.92 12.99 -9.90
CA ALA A 46 12.60 11.72 -9.71
C ALA A 46 12.51 11.24 -8.25
N ALA A 47 12.73 12.15 -7.29
CA ALA A 47 12.56 11.84 -5.87
C ALA A 47 11.12 11.41 -5.53
N THR A 48 10.11 12.11 -6.06
CA THR A 48 8.70 11.75 -5.88
C THR A 48 8.35 10.40 -6.51
N LEU A 49 8.91 10.08 -7.68
CA LEU A 49 8.72 8.77 -8.31
C LEU A 49 9.38 7.64 -7.50
N VAL A 50 10.58 7.86 -6.96
CA VAL A 50 11.23 6.89 -6.05
C VAL A 50 10.33 6.66 -4.83
N ASP A 51 9.83 7.71 -4.20
CA ASP A 51 8.92 7.64 -3.06
C ASP A 51 7.65 6.83 -3.40
N PHE A 52 7.05 7.18 -4.53
CA PHE A 52 5.87 6.52 -5.07
C PHE A 52 6.06 5.02 -5.27
N PHE A 53 7.13 4.61 -5.97
CA PHE A 53 7.35 3.19 -6.24
C PHE A 53 7.66 2.39 -4.97
N ILE A 54 8.34 2.99 -3.99
CA ILE A 54 8.55 2.32 -2.69
C ILE A 54 7.22 2.08 -1.99
N ASN A 55 6.26 3.01 -2.06
CA ASN A 55 4.89 2.79 -1.54
C ASN A 55 4.07 1.78 -2.36
N VAL A 56 4.39 1.58 -3.65
CA VAL A 56 3.76 0.53 -4.48
C VAL A 56 4.26 -0.87 -4.09
N VAL A 57 5.52 -1.03 -3.64
CA VAL A 57 6.08 -2.33 -3.22
C VAL A 57 5.21 -3.10 -2.23
N PRO A 58 4.77 -2.54 -1.08
CA PRO A 58 3.91 -3.27 -0.14
C PRO A 58 2.53 -3.61 -0.72
N LEU A 59 1.97 -2.75 -1.58
CA LEU A 59 0.71 -3.03 -2.29
C LEU A 59 0.89 -4.20 -3.27
N ALA A 60 1.95 -4.18 -4.07
CA ALA A 60 2.31 -5.26 -4.99
C ALA A 60 2.55 -6.58 -4.22
N THR A 61 3.22 -6.51 -3.07
CA THR A 61 3.44 -7.67 -2.19
C THR A 61 2.13 -8.23 -1.64
N TRP A 62 1.18 -7.36 -1.28
CA TRP A 62 -0.14 -7.79 -0.86
C TRP A 62 -0.92 -8.45 -2.00
N VAL A 63 -0.88 -7.88 -3.21
CA VAL A 63 -1.51 -8.46 -4.41
C VAL A 63 -0.93 -9.84 -4.74
N THR A 64 0.39 -10.00 -4.71
CA THR A 64 1.02 -11.31 -4.98
C THR A 64 0.69 -12.34 -3.91
N TYR A 65 0.53 -11.93 -2.65
CA TYR A 65 0.04 -12.79 -1.59
C TYR A 65 -1.42 -13.22 -1.82
N LYS A 66 -2.28 -12.27 -2.20
CA LYS A 66 -3.73 -12.46 -2.32
C LYS A 66 -4.12 -13.30 -3.54
N GLU A 67 -3.42 -13.14 -4.67
CA GLU A 67 -3.68 -13.88 -5.89
C GLU A 67 -3.19 -15.34 -5.78
N SER A 68 -4.06 -16.29 -6.13
CA SER A 68 -3.69 -17.72 -6.16
C SER A 68 -2.92 -18.10 -7.42
N ASN A 69 -3.24 -17.45 -8.54
CA ASN A 69 -2.61 -17.69 -9.83
C ASN A 69 -1.46 -16.71 -10.06
N TRP A 70 -0.25 -17.22 -10.31
CA TRP A 70 0.93 -16.39 -10.50
C TRP A 70 0.85 -15.49 -11.73
N ILE A 71 0.17 -15.93 -12.80
CA ILE A 71 -0.07 -15.09 -13.99
C ILE A 71 -0.98 -13.90 -13.64
N GLY A 72 -2.05 -14.15 -12.86
CA GLY A 72 -2.95 -13.10 -12.38
C GLY A 72 -2.21 -12.09 -11.50
N ALA A 73 -1.40 -12.57 -10.56
CA ALA A 73 -0.55 -11.74 -9.72
C ALA A 73 0.39 -10.86 -10.56
N MET A 74 1.06 -11.44 -11.55
CA MET A 74 2.00 -10.73 -12.42
C MET A 74 1.29 -9.65 -13.26
N LEU A 75 0.12 -9.95 -13.81
CA LEU A 75 -0.70 -8.97 -14.53
C LEU A 75 -1.11 -7.80 -13.63
N TRP A 76 -1.59 -8.05 -12.41
CA TRP A 76 -1.94 -6.99 -11.48
C TRP A 76 -0.74 -6.15 -11.05
N VAL A 77 0.43 -6.76 -10.86
CA VAL A 77 1.66 -6.04 -10.53
C VAL A 77 2.10 -5.15 -11.70
N ILE A 78 2.02 -5.62 -12.94
CA ILE A 78 2.27 -4.77 -14.12
C ILE A 78 1.31 -3.60 -14.13
N LEU A 79 0.02 -3.84 -13.92
CA LEU A 79 -0.99 -2.78 -13.87
C LEU A 79 -0.73 -1.77 -12.74
N LEU A 80 -0.24 -2.22 -11.58
CA LEU A 80 0.13 -1.32 -10.46
C LEU A 80 1.32 -0.44 -10.84
N VAL A 81 2.33 -1.00 -11.51
CA VAL A 81 3.50 -0.24 -11.94
C VAL A 81 3.14 0.76 -13.05
N CYS A 82 2.24 0.38 -13.96
CA CYS A 82 1.86 1.22 -15.10
C CYS A 82 0.81 2.29 -14.79
N PHE A 83 -0.20 1.96 -13.97
CA PHE A 83 -1.37 2.82 -13.72
C PHE A 83 -1.52 3.24 -12.26
N GLY A 84 -0.59 2.84 -11.40
CA GLY A 84 -0.52 3.34 -10.03
C GLY A 84 -1.79 3.11 -9.24
N SER A 85 -2.29 4.18 -8.63
CA SER A 85 -3.44 4.18 -7.74
C SER A 85 -4.76 3.84 -8.42
N ILE A 86 -4.89 3.97 -9.75
CA ILE A 86 -6.08 3.47 -10.47
C ILE A 86 -6.20 1.97 -10.25
N THR A 87 -5.09 1.25 -10.42
CA THR A 87 -5.04 -0.20 -10.20
C THR A 87 -5.22 -0.54 -8.74
N THR A 88 -4.59 0.21 -7.82
CA THR A 88 -4.80 0.03 -6.36
C THR A 88 -6.29 0.12 -6.01
N CYS A 89 -6.95 1.18 -6.47
CA CYS A 89 -8.37 1.41 -6.21
C CYS A 89 -9.25 0.32 -6.84
N ALA A 90 -9.00 -0.03 -8.10
CA ALA A 90 -9.75 -1.07 -8.81
C ALA A 90 -9.58 -2.43 -8.12
N TYR A 91 -8.36 -2.79 -7.73
CA TYR A 91 -8.09 -4.05 -7.05
C TYR A 91 -8.81 -4.12 -5.71
N ILE A 92 -8.68 -3.09 -4.87
CA ILE A 92 -9.35 -3.03 -3.57
C ILE A 92 -10.88 -3.10 -3.75
N PHE A 93 -11.43 -2.33 -4.69
CA PHE A 93 -12.86 -2.35 -4.99
C PHE A 93 -13.35 -3.75 -5.40
N VAL A 94 -12.63 -4.43 -6.30
CA VAL A 94 -12.92 -5.81 -6.71
C VAL A 94 -12.85 -6.77 -5.53
N GLN A 95 -11.87 -6.64 -4.64
CA GLN A 95 -11.78 -7.49 -3.44
C GLN A 95 -12.99 -7.28 -2.51
N PHE A 96 -13.44 -6.04 -2.34
CA PHE A 96 -14.64 -5.77 -1.54
C PHE A 96 -15.93 -6.26 -2.22
N LEU A 97 -16.00 -6.30 -3.56
CA LEU A 97 -17.14 -6.89 -4.28
C LEU A 97 -17.22 -8.41 -4.13
N LYS A 98 -16.07 -9.08 -3.98
CA LYS A 98 -16.01 -10.55 -3.79
C LYS A 98 -16.45 -11.01 -2.41
N LEU A 99 -16.55 -10.11 -1.42
CA LEU A 99 -16.97 -10.44 -0.06
C LEU A 99 -18.44 -10.91 -0.05
N SER A 100 -18.69 -12.04 0.61
CA SER A 100 -20.06 -12.49 0.88
C SER A 100 -20.76 -11.56 1.89
N SER A 101 -22.10 -11.58 1.92
CA SER A 101 -22.88 -10.77 2.87
C SER A 101 -22.56 -11.09 4.34
N GLN A 102 -22.12 -12.32 4.63
CA GLN A 102 -21.77 -12.76 5.98
C GLN A 102 -20.37 -12.29 6.39
N GLU A 103 -19.37 -12.39 5.49
CA GLU A 103 -18.02 -11.88 5.73
C GLU A 103 -17.98 -10.35 5.85
N SER A 104 -18.81 -9.66 5.05
CA SER A 104 -18.97 -8.21 5.14
C SER A 104 -19.58 -7.74 6.47
N LEU A 105 -20.22 -8.64 7.22
CA LEU A 105 -20.86 -8.34 8.51
C LEU A 105 -19.93 -8.55 9.71
N GLN A 106 -18.90 -9.38 9.58
CA GLN A 106 -18.03 -9.76 10.69
C GLN A 106 -16.78 -8.87 10.76
N ASP A 107 -15.88 -8.96 9.78
CA ASP A 107 -14.74 -8.04 9.63
C ASP A 107 -14.37 -7.88 8.14
N PRO A 108 -14.92 -6.86 7.45
CA PRO A 108 -14.77 -6.73 6.01
C PRO A 108 -13.32 -6.45 5.58
N ILE A 109 -12.52 -5.79 6.42
CA ILE A 109 -11.12 -5.48 6.10
C ILE A 109 -10.26 -6.73 6.30
N TYR A 110 -10.50 -7.50 7.37
CA TYR A 110 -9.85 -8.79 7.57
C TYR A 110 -10.03 -9.72 6.37
N HIS A 111 -11.28 -9.94 5.95
CA HIS A 111 -11.59 -10.83 4.84
C HIS A 111 -11.11 -10.29 3.48
N ALA A 112 -11.08 -8.96 3.31
CA ALA A 112 -10.46 -8.34 2.13
C ALA A 112 -8.94 -8.59 2.08
N LEU A 113 -8.25 -8.56 3.22
CA LEU A 113 -6.80 -8.80 3.30
C LEU A 113 -6.46 -10.30 3.21
N LEU A 114 -7.25 -11.17 3.83
CA LEU A 114 -6.97 -12.61 3.95
C LEU A 114 -7.10 -13.34 2.61
N ARG A 115 -6.11 -14.16 2.24
CA ARG A 115 -6.24 -15.05 1.08
C ARG A 115 -7.24 -16.17 1.35
N HIS A 116 -8.35 -16.21 0.61
CA HIS A 116 -9.46 -17.16 0.79
C HIS A 116 -9.07 -18.65 0.68
N SER A 117 -7.89 -18.97 0.12
CA SER A 117 -7.40 -20.35 -0.06
C SER A 117 -6.51 -20.87 1.08
N SER A 118 -6.27 -20.09 2.14
CA SER A 118 -5.28 -20.43 3.18
C SER A 118 -5.77 -21.41 4.26
N ARG A 119 -6.93 -22.08 4.11
CA ARG A 119 -7.25 -23.25 4.96
C ARG A 119 -6.47 -24.51 4.54
N ASP A 120 -6.22 -24.69 3.24
CA ASP A 120 -5.58 -25.92 2.73
C ASP A 120 -4.06 -25.80 2.49
N SER A 121 -3.49 -24.58 2.54
CA SER A 121 -2.06 -24.34 2.27
C SER A 121 -1.20 -24.21 3.53
N LEU A 122 -1.77 -24.53 4.69
CA LEU A 122 -1.11 -24.42 6.00
C LEU A 122 0.00 -25.46 6.21
N GLU A 123 0.13 -26.47 5.35
CA GLU A 123 1.07 -27.58 5.56
C GLU A 123 2.43 -27.43 4.89
N HIS A 124 2.67 -26.45 3.99
CA HIS A 124 3.82 -26.58 3.06
C HIS A 124 4.88 -25.47 2.94
N GLU A 125 4.86 -24.37 3.69
CA GLU A 125 5.95 -23.36 3.60
C GLU A 125 6.65 -23.13 4.95
N GLY A 126 7.35 -24.16 5.41
CA GLY A 126 8.44 -24.01 6.37
C GLY A 126 9.65 -23.35 5.70
N LYS A 127 9.68 -22.02 5.61
CA LYS A 127 10.90 -21.25 5.27
C LYS A 127 11.05 -20.03 6.18
N SER A 128 11.78 -20.26 7.26
CA SER A 128 12.23 -19.32 8.30
C SER A 128 13.15 -18.17 7.83
N SER A 129 13.19 -17.86 6.52
CA SER A 129 14.04 -16.80 5.93
C SER A 129 13.25 -15.60 5.43
N SER A 130 11.94 -15.76 5.23
CA SER A 130 11.11 -14.77 4.53
C SER A 130 11.02 -13.44 5.30
N VAL A 131 10.76 -13.48 6.62
CA VAL A 131 10.63 -12.27 7.45
C VAL A 131 11.93 -11.46 7.52
N VAL A 132 13.09 -12.13 7.59
CA VAL A 132 14.40 -11.46 7.64
C VAL A 132 14.69 -10.76 6.32
N ILE A 133 14.41 -11.41 5.18
CA ILE A 133 14.54 -10.79 3.86
C ILE A 133 13.67 -9.55 3.77
N ALA A 134 12.40 -9.62 4.19
CA ALA A 134 11.51 -8.46 4.19
C ALA A 134 12.04 -7.31 5.04
N ARG A 135 12.59 -7.58 6.23
CA ARG A 135 13.21 -6.55 7.08
C ARG A 135 14.34 -5.84 6.33
N ILE A 136 15.25 -6.60 5.73
CA ILE A 136 16.39 -6.06 4.97
C ILE A 136 15.90 -5.22 3.79
N VAL A 137 14.97 -5.74 2.99
CA VAL A 137 14.43 -5.05 1.81
C VAL A 137 13.78 -3.72 2.20
N PHE A 138 12.85 -3.71 3.16
CA PHE A 138 12.18 -2.48 3.56
C PHE A 138 13.13 -1.49 4.26
N SER A 139 14.12 -1.97 5.02
CA SER A 139 15.18 -1.10 5.56
C SER A 139 16.00 -0.44 4.46
N VAL A 140 16.46 -1.21 3.46
CA VAL A 140 17.23 -0.69 2.33
C VAL A 140 16.41 0.33 1.53
N LEU A 141 15.14 0.04 1.24
CA LEU A 141 14.25 0.98 0.56
C LEU A 141 14.03 2.27 1.37
N GLY A 142 13.89 2.17 2.69
CA GLY A 142 13.76 3.34 3.56
C GLY A 142 15.01 4.23 3.55
N PHE A 143 16.20 3.61 3.63
CA PHE A 143 17.47 4.34 3.52
C PHE A 143 17.71 4.91 2.12
N LEU A 144 17.28 4.21 1.06
CA LEU A 144 17.31 4.72 -0.31
C LEU A 144 16.48 5.99 -0.44
N MET A 145 15.24 5.99 0.08
CA MET A 145 14.40 7.19 0.06
C MET A 145 14.99 8.32 0.88
N LEU A 146 15.47 8.02 2.09
CA LEU A 146 16.11 9.02 2.94
C LEU A 146 17.34 9.66 2.26
N GLY A 147 18.20 8.83 1.64
CA GLY A 147 19.35 9.29 0.87
C GLY A 147 18.94 10.13 -0.34
N THR A 148 17.91 9.72 -1.07
CA THR A 148 17.35 10.47 -2.21
C THR A 148 16.83 11.83 -1.78
N LEU A 149 16.11 11.89 -0.66
CA LEU A 149 15.55 13.13 -0.12
C LEU A 149 16.65 14.08 0.37
N ILE A 150 17.64 13.59 1.13
CA ILE A 150 18.79 14.40 1.57
C ILE A 150 19.57 14.91 0.37
N TYR A 151 19.87 14.05 -0.60
CA TYR A 151 20.61 14.42 -1.81
C TYR A 151 19.88 15.53 -2.58
N THR A 152 18.57 15.36 -2.81
CA THR A 152 17.76 16.33 -3.55
C THR A 152 17.61 17.65 -2.79
N LEU A 153 17.47 17.61 -1.46
CA LEU A 153 17.45 18.82 -0.63
C LEU A 153 18.77 19.61 -0.70
N LEU A 154 19.91 18.91 -0.67
CA LEU A 154 21.23 19.55 -0.70
C LEU A 154 21.58 20.11 -2.07
N THR A 155 21.15 19.47 -3.14
CA THR A 155 21.49 19.85 -4.52
C THR A 155 20.50 20.84 -5.12
N ASP A 156 19.20 20.63 -4.89
CA ASP A 156 18.11 21.36 -5.53
C ASP A 156 17.37 22.30 -4.58
N GLY A 157 17.68 22.28 -3.28
CA GLY A 157 17.05 23.10 -2.28
C GLY A 157 15.66 22.62 -1.89
N SER A 158 14.76 23.53 -1.51
CA SER A 158 13.43 23.19 -0.97
C SER A 158 12.47 22.62 -2.05
N PRO A 159 11.63 21.61 -1.70
CA PRO A 159 10.55 21.13 -2.58
C PRO A 159 9.38 22.10 -2.69
N PHE A 160 9.25 23.08 -1.79
CA PHE A 160 8.09 23.98 -1.72
C PHE A 160 8.24 25.18 -2.66
N ARG A 161 8.34 24.89 -3.96
CA ARG A 161 8.46 25.90 -5.02
C ARG A 161 7.37 25.68 -6.06
N LYS A 162 6.68 26.75 -6.45
CA LYS A 162 5.58 26.69 -7.43
C LYS A 162 6.04 26.18 -8.80
N GLU A 163 7.29 26.47 -9.16
CA GLU A 163 7.91 26.03 -10.42
C GLU A 163 7.98 24.50 -10.56
N LEU A 164 8.03 23.77 -9.44
CA LEU A 164 8.06 22.31 -9.45
C LEU A 164 6.68 21.69 -9.67
N LEU A 165 5.59 22.45 -9.46
CA LEU A 165 4.21 21.99 -9.57
C LEU A 165 3.72 22.02 -11.03
N THR A 166 4.46 21.35 -11.91
CA THR A 166 4.02 21.11 -13.29
C THR A 166 2.76 20.23 -13.31
N PRO A 167 1.96 20.22 -14.40
CA PRO A 167 0.76 19.39 -14.49
C PRO A 167 1.02 17.91 -14.17
N TRP A 168 2.14 17.37 -14.68
CA TRP A 168 2.57 16.01 -14.38
C TRP A 168 3.03 15.80 -12.94
N MET A 169 3.71 16.78 -12.32
CA MET A 169 4.05 16.68 -10.90
C MET A 169 2.78 16.60 -10.04
N ILE A 170 1.80 17.46 -10.32
CA ILE A 170 0.51 17.46 -9.60
C ILE A 170 -0.20 16.12 -9.78
N ALA A 171 -0.27 15.60 -11.00
CA ALA A 171 -0.88 14.29 -11.27
C ALA A 171 -0.17 13.16 -10.50
N THR A 172 1.16 13.19 -10.45
CA THR A 172 1.98 12.20 -9.72
C THR A 172 1.76 12.30 -8.21
N LEU A 173 1.64 13.51 -7.66
CA LEU A 173 1.33 13.72 -6.25
C LEU A 173 -0.08 13.23 -5.89
N ILE A 174 -1.07 13.49 -6.75
CA ILE A 174 -2.42 12.96 -6.56
C ILE A 174 -2.39 11.42 -6.55
N ASP A 175 -1.69 10.80 -7.51
CA ASP A 175 -1.51 9.35 -7.57
C ASP A 175 -0.88 8.80 -6.28
N PHE A 176 0.21 9.43 -5.86
CA PHE A 176 0.92 9.12 -4.64
C PHE A 176 0.02 9.17 -3.40
N TYR A 177 -0.74 10.25 -3.22
CA TYR A 177 -1.58 10.41 -2.04
C TYR A 177 -2.78 9.47 -2.02
N ILE A 178 -3.27 9.01 -3.18
CA ILE A 178 -4.30 7.97 -3.23
C ILE A 178 -3.73 6.63 -2.74
N ASN A 179 -2.49 6.28 -3.13
CA ASN A 179 -1.81 5.10 -2.59
C ASN A 179 -1.54 5.24 -1.08
N VAL A 180 -1.15 6.43 -0.62
CA VAL A 180 -1.01 6.72 0.83
C VAL A 180 -2.35 6.57 1.55
N ALA A 181 -3.47 6.97 0.95
CA ALA A 181 -4.80 6.75 1.52
C ALA A 181 -5.10 5.25 1.68
N ALA A 182 -4.76 4.42 0.69
CA ALA A 182 -4.90 2.96 0.79
C ALA A 182 -4.08 2.38 1.96
N LEU A 183 -2.82 2.79 2.09
CA LEU A 183 -1.95 2.39 3.20
C LEU A 183 -2.48 2.91 4.55
N SER A 184 -3.05 4.11 4.58
CA SER A 184 -3.64 4.71 5.79
C SER A 184 -4.85 3.94 6.27
N VAL A 185 -5.74 3.47 5.36
CA VAL A 185 -6.87 2.59 5.73
C VAL A 185 -6.35 1.30 6.37
N TRP A 186 -5.30 0.70 5.80
CA TRP A 186 -4.68 -0.50 6.37
C TRP A 186 -4.10 -0.26 7.76
N VAL A 187 -3.35 0.83 7.97
CA VAL A 187 -2.77 1.16 9.28
C VAL A 187 -3.83 1.53 10.31
N ALA A 188 -4.87 2.27 9.91
CA ALA A 188 -5.98 2.59 10.80
C ALA A 188 -6.73 1.35 11.30
N TYR A 189 -6.86 0.33 10.43
CA TYR A 189 -7.41 -0.97 10.82
C TYR A 189 -6.47 -1.76 11.73
N LYS A 190 -5.17 -1.72 11.45
CA LYS A 190 -4.18 -2.53 12.16
C LYS A 190 -3.81 -1.99 13.54
N GLU A 191 -3.79 -0.68 13.72
CA GLU A 191 -3.44 -0.06 15.00
C GLU A 191 -4.56 -0.23 16.02
N SER A 192 -4.19 -0.60 17.25
CA SER A 192 -5.17 -0.81 18.33
C SER A 192 -5.68 0.50 18.94
N SER A 193 -5.02 1.64 18.66
CA SER A 193 -5.40 2.94 19.20
C SER A 193 -5.56 3.98 18.08
N TRP A 194 -6.62 4.78 18.19
CA TRP A 194 -6.88 5.89 17.27
C TRP A 194 -5.76 6.94 17.26
N VAL A 195 -5.14 7.18 18.42
CA VAL A 195 -3.99 8.11 18.54
C VAL A 195 -2.78 7.57 17.78
N GLY A 196 -2.49 6.26 17.93
CA GLY A 196 -1.41 5.61 17.18
C GLY A 196 -1.67 5.64 15.67
N ALA A 197 -2.89 5.30 15.25
CA ALA A 197 -3.29 5.38 13.84
C ALA A 197 -3.11 6.80 13.28
N PHE A 198 -3.62 7.81 13.98
CA PHE A 198 -3.52 9.22 13.58
C PHE A 198 -2.06 9.68 13.47
N PHE A 199 -1.22 9.30 14.43
CA PHE A 199 0.21 9.60 14.41
C PHE A 199 0.89 9.01 13.16
N TRP A 200 0.65 7.74 12.85
CA TRP A 200 1.22 7.10 11.66
C TRP A 200 0.72 7.71 10.35
N ILE A 201 -0.56 8.06 10.27
CA ILE A 201 -1.15 8.69 9.08
C ILE A 201 -0.51 10.06 8.82
N ILE A 202 -0.30 10.88 9.86
CA ILE A 202 0.43 12.15 9.71
C ILE A 202 1.84 11.90 9.18
N LEU A 203 2.54 10.91 9.74
CA LEU A 203 3.89 10.58 9.27
C LEU A 203 3.90 10.12 7.81
N PHE A 204 2.93 9.32 7.35
CA PHE A 204 2.84 8.96 5.92
C PHE A 204 2.63 10.18 5.02
N ILE A 205 1.80 11.13 5.44
CA ILE A 205 1.52 12.33 4.65
C ILE A 205 2.77 13.22 4.56
N CYS A 206 3.54 13.32 5.65
CA CYS A 206 4.70 14.22 5.75
C CYS A 206 6.01 13.61 5.22
N LEU A 207 6.25 12.32 5.47
CA LEU A 207 7.53 11.65 5.19
C LEU A 207 7.43 10.54 4.14
N GLY A 208 6.22 10.25 3.66
CA GLY A 208 5.99 9.30 2.58
C GLY A 208 6.48 7.89 2.90
N SER A 209 7.19 7.31 1.95
CA SER A 209 7.66 5.92 2.00
C SER A 209 8.72 5.65 3.06
N ILE A 210 9.42 6.67 3.58
CA ILE A 210 10.33 6.49 4.73
C ILE A 210 9.52 5.94 5.91
N THR A 211 8.35 6.52 6.18
CA THR A 211 7.44 6.05 7.23
C THR A 211 6.84 4.70 6.87
N THR A 212 6.46 4.46 5.61
CA THR A 212 5.95 3.13 5.17
C THR A 212 6.96 2.02 5.47
N CYS A 213 8.22 2.23 5.10
CA CYS A 213 9.30 1.32 5.40
C CYS A 213 9.51 1.16 6.91
N ALA A 214 9.60 2.26 7.66
CA ALA A 214 9.80 2.21 9.11
C ALA A 214 8.66 1.46 9.83
N TYR A 215 7.41 1.70 9.42
CA TYR A 215 6.23 1.03 9.97
C TYR A 215 6.27 -0.47 9.68
N ILE A 216 6.52 -0.86 8.43
CA ILE A 216 6.58 -2.28 8.05
C ILE A 216 7.73 -2.99 8.78
N VAL A 217 8.91 -2.38 8.85
CA VAL A 217 10.07 -2.93 9.58
C VAL A 217 9.76 -3.09 11.07
N LEU A 218 9.17 -2.09 11.71
CA LEU A 218 8.74 -2.16 13.12
C LEU A 218 7.77 -3.32 13.34
N GLN A 219 6.83 -3.51 12.40
CA GLN A 219 5.85 -4.58 12.47
C GLN A 219 6.45 -5.97 12.19
N LEU A 220 7.45 -6.05 11.32
CA LEU A 220 8.22 -7.26 11.08
C LEU A 220 9.08 -7.65 12.29
N PHE A 221 9.61 -6.70 13.06
CA PHE A 221 10.35 -7.00 14.30
C PHE A 221 9.48 -7.58 15.41
N ARG A 222 8.17 -7.33 15.37
CA ARG A 222 7.19 -7.94 16.30
C ARG A 222 6.85 -9.40 15.94
N LEU A 223 7.30 -9.90 14.79
CA LEU A 223 7.14 -11.29 14.37
C LEU A 223 8.40 -12.10 14.67
N SER A 224 8.22 -13.37 15.03
CA SER A 224 9.32 -14.33 15.07
C SER A 224 9.86 -14.58 13.66
N SER A 225 11.14 -14.93 13.54
CA SER A 225 11.74 -15.27 12.24
C SER A 225 11.11 -16.52 11.59
N GLN A 226 10.40 -17.33 12.39
CA GLN A 226 9.70 -18.53 11.92
C GLN A 226 8.23 -18.25 11.54
N ASP A 227 7.71 -17.07 11.84
CA ASP A 227 6.33 -16.70 11.54
C ASP A 227 6.16 -16.39 10.04
N PRO A 228 4.99 -16.68 9.44
CA PRO A 228 4.74 -16.32 8.05
C PRO A 228 4.57 -14.81 7.88
N ILE A 229 5.18 -14.23 6.83
CA ILE A 229 5.19 -12.78 6.57
C ILE A 229 3.78 -12.18 6.53
N TYR A 230 2.79 -12.91 6.00
CA TYR A 230 1.44 -12.37 5.82
C TYR A 230 0.80 -11.94 7.15
N LEU A 231 1.28 -12.42 8.29
CA LEU A 231 0.83 -11.96 9.62
C LEU A 231 1.09 -10.47 9.84
N VAL A 232 2.04 -9.86 9.11
CA VAL A 232 2.21 -8.40 9.09
C VAL A 232 0.92 -7.69 8.70
N LEU A 233 0.05 -8.28 7.87
CA LEU A 233 -1.17 -7.62 7.43
C LEU A 233 -2.19 -7.44 8.58
N PHE A 234 -2.16 -8.30 9.59
CA PHE A 234 -3.17 -8.37 10.65
C PHE A 234 -2.71 -7.77 11.99
N ASN A 235 -3.68 -7.31 12.78
CA ASN A 235 -3.47 -6.84 14.16
C ASN A 235 -3.19 -8.02 15.12
N SER A 236 -2.53 -7.76 16.25
CA SER A 236 -2.17 -8.75 17.28
C SER A 236 -3.37 -9.52 17.83
N GLY A 237 -4.55 -8.89 17.95
CA GLY A 237 -5.79 -9.56 18.38
C GLY A 237 -6.19 -10.70 17.43
N ASN A 238 -6.26 -10.42 16.14
CA ASN A 238 -6.65 -11.41 15.11
C ASN A 238 -5.53 -12.45 14.86
N ARG A 239 -4.28 -12.16 15.26
CA ARG A 239 -3.19 -13.15 15.27
C ARG A 239 -3.39 -14.20 16.36
N ALA A 240 -3.83 -13.78 17.55
CA ALA A 240 -4.07 -14.68 18.68
C ALA A 240 -5.23 -15.65 18.38
N GLU A 241 -6.32 -15.16 17.78
CA GLU A 241 -7.50 -15.95 17.42
C GLU A 241 -7.17 -17.09 16.44
N ASN A 242 -6.38 -16.81 15.39
CA ASN A 242 -5.85 -17.84 14.48
C ASN A 242 -4.88 -18.83 15.16
N GLY A 243 -4.16 -18.40 16.20
CA GLY A 243 -3.29 -19.27 17.00
C GLY A 243 -4.09 -20.25 17.87
N TYR A 244 -5.24 -19.81 18.39
CA TYR A 244 -6.15 -20.65 19.17
C TYR A 244 -6.90 -21.66 18.28
N GLU A 245 -7.36 -21.28 17.08
CA GLU A 245 -7.98 -22.24 16.15
C GLU A 245 -7.01 -23.34 15.70
N LYS A 246 -5.70 -23.04 15.55
CA LYS A 246 -4.68 -24.03 15.22
C LYS A 246 -4.29 -24.96 16.38
N ALA A 247 -4.52 -24.55 17.63
CA ALA A 247 -4.16 -25.34 18.81
C ALA A 247 -5.25 -26.33 19.23
N TYR A 248 -6.48 -26.16 18.73
CA TYR A 248 -7.67 -26.92 19.16
C TYR A 248 -8.53 -27.47 18.01
N GLY A 249 -8.08 -27.38 16.75
CA GLY A 249 -8.68 -28.01 15.58
C GLY A 249 -7.80 -29.11 15.02
#